data_AF-A0A239EHT2-F1
#
_entry.id   AF-A0A239EHT2-F1
#
_cell.length_a   1.000
_cell.length_b   1.000
_cell.length_c   1.000
_cell.angle_alpha   90.00
_cell.angle_beta   90.00
_cell.angle_gamma   90.00
#
_symmetry.space_group_name_H-M   'P 1'
#
loop_
_entity.id
_entity.type
_entity.pdbx_description
1 polymer ?
#
loop_
_entity_poly.entity_id
_entity_poly.type
_entity_poly.pdbx_seq_one_letter_code
_entity_poly.pdbx_strand_id
1 'polypeptide(L)'
;MPAVSDFLYGAIYQRQCRFANVERFVDLLGRVMDLTGSADADTAQRRVKAAAASLRGDAVIRSDAEAVAELAARDLESLATVDLSEIGRWETVTRRLDDRSPLIQRRLTAAGLAVTDAPLRVVDEFPEPFNRFTWSAFSPDREDEENFGIPTGVYFRRDRLRPLYSEALFAHEVVHTVTGQTDPEVFAMGLEEGIAEILGTCYGSLAVLPEPVIRNLLVYGRHGAERDKLWSVYLDHTRQAALLYREFGVDGLVELVGRGRAAVHDAERHVVTGTHRDLDLPRGNWDEETTRLVEFTTLGFPPSHVFSPLECLLAINAEAGLTAVEVCRRAGVDPDCGRPVLERLGAKSALFVQDGERIGYSNVGRYLELERTSGVAVIRYLPLAD
;
A
#
# COMPACT_ATOMS: atom_id res chain seq x y z
N MET A 1 -18.43 -6.99 -16.68
CA MET A 1 -17.31 -6.20 -17.23
C MET A 1 -16.77 -5.36 -16.09
N PRO A 2 -15.44 -5.22 -15.96
CA PRO A 2 -14.84 -4.40 -14.92
C PRO A 2 -15.28 -2.94 -15.00
N ALA A 3 -15.31 -2.28 -13.85
CA ALA A 3 -15.52 -0.84 -13.76
C ALA A 3 -14.22 -0.10 -14.15
N VAL A 4 -14.32 1.18 -14.53
CA VAL A 4 -13.13 2.03 -14.77
C VAL A 4 -12.22 2.09 -13.53
N SER A 5 -12.80 2.09 -12.33
CA SER A 5 -12.05 2.03 -11.07
C SER A 5 -11.19 0.77 -10.94
N ASP A 6 -11.63 -0.40 -11.42
CA ASP A 6 -10.83 -1.64 -11.40
C ASP A 6 -9.54 -1.47 -12.20
N PHE A 7 -9.65 -0.90 -13.41
CA PHE A 7 -8.50 -0.60 -14.25
C PHE A 7 -7.58 0.45 -13.64
N LEU A 8 -8.15 1.50 -13.02
CA LEU A 8 -7.37 2.54 -12.35
C LEU A 8 -6.56 1.97 -11.18
N TYR A 9 -7.18 1.18 -10.30
CA TYR A 9 -6.48 0.51 -9.21
C TYR A 9 -5.42 -0.46 -9.74
N GLY A 10 -5.74 -1.24 -10.77
CA GLY A 10 -4.77 -2.11 -11.45
C GLY A 10 -3.54 -1.34 -11.96
N ALA A 11 -3.75 -0.19 -12.59
CA ALA A 11 -2.66 0.66 -13.07
C ALA A 11 -1.82 1.23 -11.91
N ILE A 12 -2.48 1.71 -10.85
CA ILE A 12 -1.83 2.30 -9.67
C ILE A 12 -0.83 1.34 -9.04
N TYR A 13 -1.18 0.06 -8.92
CA TYR A 13 -0.28 -0.92 -8.32
C TYR A 13 0.84 -1.38 -9.27
N GLN A 14 0.73 -1.10 -10.57
CA GLN A 14 1.74 -1.47 -11.57
C GLN A 14 2.70 -0.33 -11.92
N ARG A 15 2.47 0.89 -11.42
CA ARG A 15 3.31 2.05 -11.72
C ARG A 15 3.67 2.84 -10.47
N GLN A 16 4.78 3.53 -10.62
CA GLN A 16 5.18 4.57 -9.69
C GLN A 16 4.29 5.81 -9.87
N CYS A 17 3.52 6.11 -8.84
CA CYS A 17 2.79 7.36 -8.65
C CYS A 17 3.31 8.15 -7.45
N ARG A 18 3.11 9.47 -7.46
CA ARG A 18 3.58 10.38 -6.39
C ARG A 18 2.54 10.70 -5.34
N PHE A 19 1.27 10.32 -5.48
CA PHE A 19 0.31 10.51 -4.39
C PHE A 19 0.68 9.63 -3.18
N ALA A 20 0.48 10.18 -1.98
CA ALA A 20 0.74 9.49 -0.73
C ALA A 20 -0.48 8.76 -0.16
N ASN A 21 -1.68 9.00 -0.71
CA ASN A 21 -2.91 8.36 -0.25
C ASN A 21 -3.79 8.00 -1.46
N VAL A 22 -3.97 6.71 -1.70
CA VAL A 22 -4.72 6.20 -2.87
C VAL A 22 -6.20 6.54 -2.83
N GLU A 23 -6.81 6.61 -1.64
CA GLU A 23 -8.25 6.85 -1.50
C GLU A 23 -8.55 8.30 -1.84
N ARG A 24 -7.80 9.25 -1.27
CA ARG A 24 -7.94 10.68 -1.61
C ARG A 24 -7.64 10.94 -3.09
N PHE A 25 -6.68 10.22 -3.68
CA PHE A 25 -6.39 10.33 -5.10
C PHE A 25 -7.57 9.84 -5.95
N VAL A 26 -8.14 8.67 -5.63
CA VAL A 26 -9.30 8.14 -6.36
C VAL A 26 -10.55 9.02 -6.16
N ASP A 27 -10.77 9.59 -4.98
CA ASP A 27 -11.86 10.52 -4.70
C ASP A 27 -11.74 11.82 -5.51
N LEU A 28 -10.53 12.36 -5.63
CA LEU A 28 -10.23 13.49 -6.52
C LEU A 28 -10.62 13.15 -7.97
N LEU A 29 -10.26 11.96 -8.42
CA LEU A 29 -10.53 11.51 -9.79
C LEU A 29 -12.02 11.26 -10.07
N GLY A 30 -12.78 10.81 -9.08
CA GLY A 30 -14.24 10.62 -9.19
C GLY A 30 -15.00 11.89 -9.56
N ARG A 31 -14.39 13.07 -9.41
CA ARG A 31 -14.97 14.37 -9.78
C ARG A 31 -14.77 14.72 -11.25
N VAL A 32 -13.77 14.11 -11.90
CA VAL A 32 -13.39 14.42 -13.28
C VAL A 32 -13.61 13.26 -14.24
N MET A 33 -13.86 12.05 -13.73
CA MET A 33 -14.26 10.90 -14.53
C MET A 33 -15.24 9.98 -13.81
N ASP A 34 -16.15 9.37 -14.57
CA ASP A 34 -17.01 8.29 -14.06
C ASP A 34 -16.20 7.00 -13.85
N LEU A 35 -15.95 6.70 -12.58
CA LEU A 35 -15.22 5.52 -12.11
C LEU A 35 -16.07 4.26 -12.02
N THR A 36 -17.40 4.40 -12.06
CA THR A 36 -18.36 3.30 -11.84
C THR A 36 -18.81 2.65 -13.15
N GLY A 37 -18.76 3.39 -14.26
CA GLY A 37 -19.10 2.88 -15.57
C GLY A 37 -18.20 1.70 -15.96
N SER A 38 -18.82 0.65 -16.53
CA SER A 38 -18.08 -0.47 -17.08
C SER A 38 -17.30 -0.08 -18.34
N ALA A 39 -16.11 -0.65 -18.52
CA ALA A 39 -15.27 -0.41 -19.68
C ALA A 39 -14.46 -1.66 -20.07
N ASP A 40 -13.96 -1.68 -21.31
CA ASP A 40 -12.81 -2.51 -21.67
C ASP A 40 -11.49 -1.76 -21.35
N ALA A 41 -10.37 -2.46 -21.46
CA ALA A 41 -9.05 -1.92 -21.14
C ALA A 41 -8.72 -0.65 -21.96
N ASP A 42 -8.95 -0.68 -23.28
CA ASP A 42 -8.67 0.43 -24.18
C ASP A 42 -9.52 1.67 -23.85
N THR A 43 -10.79 1.47 -23.53
CA THR A 43 -11.71 2.54 -23.16
C THR A 43 -11.35 3.12 -21.80
N ALA A 44 -11.01 2.29 -20.81
CA ALA A 44 -10.53 2.76 -19.52
C ALA A 44 -9.24 3.59 -19.67
N GLN A 45 -8.27 3.11 -20.46
CA GLN A 45 -7.03 3.83 -20.72
C GLN A 45 -7.25 5.18 -21.41
N ARG A 46 -8.16 5.23 -22.40
CA ARG A 46 -8.57 6.50 -23.04
C ARG A 46 -9.22 7.47 -22.05
N ARG A 47 -10.06 6.98 -21.13
CA ARG A 47 -10.68 7.80 -20.08
C ARG A 47 -9.64 8.36 -19.10
N VAL A 48 -8.68 7.54 -18.66
CA VAL A 48 -7.55 7.98 -17.81
C VAL A 48 -6.75 9.07 -18.52
N LYS A 49 -6.43 8.88 -19.81
CA LYS A 49 -5.72 9.89 -20.61
C LYS A 49 -6.52 11.19 -20.76
N ALA A 50 -7.83 11.09 -20.97
CA ALA A 50 -8.71 12.26 -21.06
C ALA A 50 -8.80 13.01 -19.73
N ALA A 51 -8.88 12.28 -18.60
CA ALA A 51 -8.86 12.87 -17.26
C ALA A 51 -7.52 13.58 -16.96
N ALA A 52 -6.40 13.01 -17.42
CA ALA A 52 -5.10 13.69 -17.31
C ALA A 52 -5.09 15.03 -18.06
N ALA A 53 -5.63 15.04 -19.28
CA ALA A 53 -5.73 16.25 -20.09
C ALA A 53 -6.69 17.29 -19.51
N SER A 54 -7.77 16.89 -18.85
CA SER A 54 -8.74 17.81 -18.25
C SER A 54 -8.25 18.46 -16.95
N LEU A 55 -7.35 17.80 -16.23
CA LEU A 55 -6.73 18.34 -15.02
C LEU A 55 -5.60 19.34 -15.32
N ARG A 56 -4.94 19.21 -16.47
CA ARG A 56 -3.86 20.12 -16.86
C ARG A 56 -4.43 21.49 -17.23
N GLY A 57 -4.05 22.51 -16.48
CA GLY A 57 -4.33 23.91 -16.80
C GLY A 57 -3.15 24.58 -17.50
N ASP A 58 -3.43 25.58 -18.34
CA ASP A 58 -2.41 26.45 -18.95
C ASP A 58 -2.00 27.62 -18.03
N ALA A 59 -2.65 27.75 -16.88
CA ALA A 59 -2.41 28.83 -15.93
C ALA A 59 -1.19 28.56 -15.05
N VAL A 60 -0.48 29.64 -14.71
CA VAL A 60 0.56 29.61 -13.67
C VAL A 60 -0.04 29.15 -12.35
N ILE A 61 0.60 28.18 -11.70
CA ILE A 61 0.14 27.56 -10.45
C ILE A 61 0.37 28.52 -9.28
N ARG A 62 -0.68 28.77 -8.49
CA ARG A 62 -0.67 29.71 -7.35
C ARG A 62 -1.07 29.07 -6.02
N SER A 63 -1.58 27.85 -6.03
CA SER A 63 -2.19 27.19 -4.88
C SER A 63 -1.94 25.67 -4.85
N ASP A 64 -2.18 25.04 -3.71
CA ASP A 64 -2.17 23.57 -3.60
C ASP A 64 -3.25 22.91 -4.48
N ALA A 65 -4.39 23.58 -4.71
CA ALA A 65 -5.47 23.07 -5.56
C ALA A 65 -5.05 22.98 -7.04
N GLU A 66 -4.32 23.97 -7.54
CA GLU A 66 -3.76 23.93 -8.89
C GLU A 66 -2.57 22.97 -8.98
N ALA A 67 -1.73 22.91 -7.93
CA ALA A 67 -0.60 21.99 -7.88
C ALA A 67 -1.03 20.52 -7.82
N VAL A 68 -2.11 20.19 -7.09
CA VAL A 68 -2.64 18.81 -7.04
C VAL A 68 -3.20 18.39 -8.39
N ALA A 69 -3.86 19.28 -9.13
CA ALA A 69 -4.34 18.98 -10.49
C ALA A 69 -3.18 18.68 -11.44
N GLU A 70 -2.10 19.47 -11.42
CA GLU A 70 -0.91 19.24 -12.24
C GLU A 70 -0.19 17.93 -11.86
N LEU A 71 0.00 17.64 -10.56
CA LEU A 71 0.63 16.39 -10.12
C LEU A 71 -0.23 15.16 -10.44
N ALA A 72 -1.55 15.25 -10.25
CA ALA A 72 -2.48 14.18 -10.59
C ALA A 72 -2.51 13.92 -12.10
N ALA A 73 -2.46 14.97 -12.93
CA ALA A 73 -2.33 14.83 -14.38
C ALA A 73 -1.07 14.04 -14.77
N ARG A 74 0.08 14.33 -14.16
CA ARG A 74 1.34 13.60 -14.40
C ARG A 74 1.25 12.14 -13.99
N ASP A 75 0.65 11.85 -12.84
CA ASP A 75 0.44 10.47 -12.39
C ASP A 75 -0.49 9.72 -13.38
N LEU A 76 -1.61 10.33 -13.79
CA LEU A 76 -2.52 9.73 -14.77
C LEU A 76 -1.88 9.50 -16.14
N GLU A 77 -1.02 10.41 -16.60
CA GLU A 77 -0.26 10.21 -17.85
C GLU A 77 0.63 8.96 -17.76
N SER A 78 1.27 8.74 -16.62
CA SER A 78 2.07 7.54 -16.37
C SER A 78 1.19 6.29 -16.30
N LEU A 79 0.07 6.35 -15.59
CA LEU A 79 -0.91 5.27 -15.48
C LEU A 79 -1.52 4.88 -16.82
N ALA A 80 -1.74 5.86 -17.71
CA ALA A 80 -2.24 5.62 -19.06
C ALA A 80 -1.25 4.85 -19.95
N THR A 81 -0.04 4.55 -19.50
CA THR A 81 0.94 3.72 -20.25
C THR A 81 0.99 2.25 -19.79
N VAL A 82 0.15 1.88 -18.83
CA VAL A 82 0.11 0.52 -18.29
C VAL A 82 -0.62 -0.43 -19.23
N ASP A 83 -0.11 -1.66 -19.37
CA ASP A 83 -0.85 -2.73 -20.01
C ASP A 83 -1.94 -3.27 -19.07
N LEU A 84 -3.17 -2.93 -19.40
CA LEU A 84 -4.37 -3.26 -18.62
C LEU A 84 -5.05 -4.56 -19.07
N SER A 85 -4.47 -5.28 -20.04
CA SER A 85 -5.05 -6.53 -20.57
C SER A 85 -5.25 -7.60 -19.50
N GLU A 86 -4.30 -7.69 -18.56
CA GLU A 86 -4.33 -8.65 -17.45
C GLU A 86 -5.47 -8.39 -16.47
N ILE A 87 -5.87 -7.13 -16.31
CA ILE A 87 -7.04 -6.72 -15.51
C ILE A 87 -8.32 -6.98 -16.32
N GLY A 88 -8.34 -6.57 -17.59
CA GLY A 88 -9.51 -6.66 -18.46
C GLY A 88 -9.93 -8.08 -18.85
N ARG A 89 -9.06 -9.08 -18.72
CA ARG A 89 -9.41 -10.49 -18.98
C ARG A 89 -10.40 -11.07 -17.97
N TRP A 90 -10.56 -10.44 -16.81
CA TRP A 90 -11.47 -10.91 -15.76
C TRP A 90 -12.79 -10.17 -15.84
N GLU A 91 -13.90 -10.90 -15.69
CA GLU A 91 -15.22 -10.25 -15.69
C GLU A 91 -15.45 -9.39 -14.44
N THR A 92 -14.92 -9.85 -13.30
CA THR A 92 -15.01 -9.22 -11.98
C THR A 92 -13.75 -9.52 -11.15
N VAL A 93 -13.46 -8.69 -10.14
CA VAL A 93 -12.40 -8.96 -9.15
C VAL A 93 -12.67 -10.25 -8.38
N THR A 94 -13.94 -10.59 -8.11
CA THR A 94 -14.30 -11.86 -7.44
C THR A 94 -13.81 -13.07 -8.23
N ARG A 95 -14.09 -13.14 -9.54
CA ARG A 95 -13.64 -14.27 -10.36
C ARG A 95 -12.12 -14.39 -10.43
N ARG A 96 -11.45 -13.24 -10.45
CA ARG A 96 -9.98 -13.19 -10.38
C ARG A 96 -9.50 -13.79 -9.05
N LEU A 97 -10.11 -13.40 -7.94
CA LEU A 97 -9.75 -13.91 -6.62
C LEU A 97 -10.07 -15.40 -6.47
N ASP A 98 -11.18 -15.88 -7.03
CA ASP A 98 -11.53 -17.31 -7.08
C ASP A 98 -10.46 -18.14 -7.82
N ASP A 99 -9.93 -17.65 -8.94
CA ASP A 99 -8.87 -18.32 -9.71
C ASP A 99 -7.51 -18.29 -8.99
N ARG A 100 -7.19 -17.16 -8.35
CA ARG A 100 -5.87 -16.91 -7.75
C ARG A 100 -5.73 -17.44 -6.32
N SER A 101 -6.79 -17.44 -5.53
CA SER A 101 -6.76 -17.86 -4.12
C SER A 101 -6.20 -19.28 -3.91
N PRO A 102 -6.46 -20.30 -4.75
CA PRO A 102 -5.88 -21.62 -4.56
C PRO A 102 -4.36 -21.66 -4.76
N LEU A 103 -3.81 -20.78 -5.60
CA LEU A 103 -2.36 -20.66 -5.80
C LEU A 103 -1.69 -20.07 -4.55
N ILE A 104 -2.31 -19.06 -3.94
CA ILE A 104 -1.86 -18.45 -2.69
C ILE A 104 -1.89 -19.48 -1.55
N GLN A 105 -3.04 -20.14 -1.34
CA GLN A 105 -3.20 -21.15 -0.30
C GLN A 105 -2.17 -22.28 -0.48
N ARG A 106 -1.97 -22.78 -1.71
CA ARG A 106 -0.94 -23.80 -1.99
C ARG A 106 0.47 -23.36 -1.61
N ARG A 107 0.85 -22.10 -1.88
CA ARG A 107 2.17 -21.59 -1.51
C ARG A 107 2.33 -21.51 0.01
N LEU A 108 1.31 -21.04 0.73
CA LEU A 108 1.29 -21.01 2.19
C LEU A 108 1.33 -22.42 2.80
N THR A 109 0.57 -23.37 2.26
CA THR A 109 0.62 -24.79 2.68
C THR A 109 1.99 -25.41 2.43
N ALA A 110 2.62 -25.11 1.29
CA ALA A 110 3.95 -25.61 0.98
C ALA A 110 5.03 -25.08 1.93
N ALA A 111 4.80 -23.93 2.56
CA ALA A 111 5.66 -23.38 3.61
C ALA A 111 5.44 -24.03 4.99
N GLY A 112 4.41 -24.90 5.14
CA GLY A 112 4.09 -25.60 6.38
C GLY A 112 2.89 -25.04 7.15
N LEU A 113 2.22 -23.99 6.65
CA LEU A 113 0.97 -23.52 7.27
C LEU A 113 -0.12 -24.57 7.06
N ALA A 114 -0.82 -24.92 8.14
CA ALA A 114 -1.96 -25.82 8.13
C ALA A 114 -3.22 -25.14 7.56
N VAL A 115 -3.13 -24.61 6.34
CA VAL A 115 -4.27 -23.99 5.65
C VAL A 115 -5.29 -25.08 5.32
N THR A 116 -6.32 -25.19 6.15
CA THR A 116 -7.57 -25.83 5.75
C THR A 116 -8.24 -24.93 4.73
N ASP A 117 -8.76 -25.47 3.62
CA ASP A 117 -9.42 -24.71 2.54
C ASP A 117 -10.18 -23.49 3.09
N ALA A 118 -9.59 -22.31 2.96
CA ALA A 118 -10.05 -21.09 3.61
C ALA A 118 -11.10 -20.46 2.69
N PRO A 119 -12.41 -20.66 2.93
CA PRO A 119 -13.40 -20.39 1.91
C PRO A 119 -13.53 -18.88 1.71
N LEU A 120 -13.43 -18.45 0.47
CA LEU A 120 -13.64 -17.06 0.08
C LEU A 120 -15.14 -16.76 0.02
N ARG A 121 -15.56 -15.70 0.71
CA ARG A 121 -16.95 -15.22 0.69
C ARG A 121 -16.97 -13.73 0.36
N VAL A 122 -17.66 -13.36 -0.71
CA VAL A 122 -17.86 -11.97 -1.11
C VAL A 122 -19.27 -11.52 -0.76
N VAL A 123 -19.40 -10.61 0.19
CA VAL A 123 -20.67 -10.13 0.75
C VAL A 123 -20.86 -8.64 0.46
N ASP A 124 -22.12 -8.17 0.45
CA ASP A 124 -22.40 -6.72 0.36
C ASP A 124 -22.10 -6.02 1.68
N GLU A 125 -22.52 -6.62 2.78
CA GLU A 125 -22.27 -6.18 4.15
C GLU A 125 -21.74 -7.37 4.95
N PHE A 126 -20.85 -7.08 5.91
CA PHE A 126 -20.41 -8.12 6.84
C PHE A 126 -21.56 -8.54 7.76
N PRO A 127 -21.56 -9.78 8.26
CA PRO A 127 -22.53 -10.21 9.26
C PRO A 127 -22.39 -9.42 10.56
N GLU A 128 -23.47 -9.29 11.34
CA GLU A 128 -23.42 -8.70 12.69
C GLU A 128 -22.54 -9.55 13.63
N PRO A 129 -21.74 -8.93 14.53
CA PRO A 129 -21.67 -7.50 14.85
C PRO A 129 -20.66 -6.71 14.00
N PHE A 130 -20.13 -7.30 12.93
CA PHE A 130 -19.02 -6.75 12.15
C PHE A 130 -19.44 -5.78 11.03
N ASN A 131 -20.73 -5.72 10.69
CA ASN A 131 -21.31 -4.77 9.73
C ASN A 131 -20.96 -3.29 10.00
N ARG A 132 -20.67 -2.94 11.27
CA ARG A 132 -20.29 -1.58 11.70
C ARG A 132 -18.87 -1.17 11.30
N PHE A 133 -18.00 -2.10 10.93
CA PHE A 133 -16.62 -1.81 10.58
C PHE A 133 -16.47 -1.43 9.11
N THR A 134 -15.52 -0.55 8.82
CA THR A 134 -15.19 -0.08 7.46
C THR A 134 -14.12 -0.94 6.78
N TRP A 135 -13.85 -2.13 7.32
CA TRP A 135 -12.82 -3.03 6.80
C TRP A 135 -13.13 -3.52 5.39
N SER A 136 -12.09 -3.83 4.62
CA SER A 136 -12.23 -4.42 3.29
C SER A 136 -12.42 -5.92 3.33
N ALA A 137 -11.78 -6.58 4.30
CA ALA A 137 -11.88 -8.00 4.55
C ALA A 137 -11.77 -8.27 6.06
N PHE A 138 -12.22 -9.46 6.46
CA PHE A 138 -11.94 -10.01 7.78
C PHE A 138 -12.02 -11.54 7.74
N SER A 139 -11.38 -12.18 8.71
CA SER A 139 -11.38 -13.63 8.86
C SER A 139 -12.03 -14.06 10.17
N PRO A 140 -13.34 -14.36 10.19
CA PRO A 140 -13.99 -14.88 11.37
C PRO A 140 -13.37 -16.23 11.75
N ASP A 141 -13.17 -16.41 13.05
CA ASP A 141 -12.65 -17.64 13.62
C ASP A 141 -13.75 -18.51 14.23
N ARG A 142 -13.35 -19.55 14.95
CA ARG A 142 -14.28 -20.49 15.54
C ARG A 142 -15.12 -19.87 16.66
N GLU A 143 -14.59 -18.90 17.41
CA GLU A 143 -15.36 -18.19 18.42
C GLU A 143 -16.48 -17.38 17.75
N ASP A 144 -16.21 -16.75 16.61
CA ASP A 144 -17.24 -16.03 15.84
C ASP A 144 -18.35 -16.96 15.33
N GLU A 145 -17.99 -18.17 14.91
CA GLU A 145 -18.97 -19.19 14.51
C GLU A 145 -19.84 -19.63 15.69
N GLU A 146 -19.24 -19.84 16.87
CA GLU A 146 -19.94 -20.27 18.08
C GLU A 146 -20.82 -19.16 18.68
N ASN A 147 -20.35 -17.92 18.69
CA ASN A 147 -21.03 -16.78 19.31
C ASN A 147 -22.05 -16.09 18.40
N PHE A 148 -21.75 -16.00 17.10
CA PHE A 148 -22.54 -15.21 16.14
C PHE A 148 -23.08 -16.04 14.97
N GLY A 149 -22.72 -17.33 14.86
CA GLY A 149 -23.16 -18.18 13.76
C GLY A 149 -22.52 -17.82 12.42
N ILE A 150 -21.37 -17.15 12.43
CA ILE A 150 -20.64 -16.75 11.23
C ILE A 150 -19.63 -17.84 10.85
N PRO A 151 -19.80 -18.56 9.73
CA PRO A 151 -18.87 -19.61 9.37
C PRO A 151 -17.43 -19.10 9.18
N THR A 152 -16.44 -19.86 9.63
CA THR A 152 -15.02 -19.54 9.41
C THR A 152 -14.66 -19.37 7.93
N GLY A 153 -13.69 -18.50 7.64
CA GLY A 153 -13.11 -18.30 6.31
C GLY A 153 -12.61 -16.88 6.07
N VAL A 154 -12.55 -16.45 4.81
CA VAL A 154 -12.14 -15.09 4.44
C VAL A 154 -13.31 -14.35 3.81
N TYR A 155 -13.76 -13.27 4.44
CA TYR A 155 -14.87 -12.46 3.97
C TYR A 155 -14.36 -11.17 3.35
N PHE A 156 -14.86 -10.84 2.17
CA PHE A 156 -14.61 -9.58 1.50
C PHE A 156 -15.89 -8.80 1.32
N ARG A 157 -15.80 -7.48 1.53
CA ARG A 157 -16.84 -6.54 1.11
C ARG A 157 -16.76 -6.29 -0.39
N ARG A 158 -17.87 -6.49 -1.10
CA ARG A 158 -17.95 -6.38 -2.56
C ARG A 158 -17.59 -4.99 -3.06
N ASP A 159 -18.01 -3.94 -2.36
CA ASP A 159 -17.71 -2.54 -2.67
C ASP A 159 -16.25 -2.15 -2.38
N ARG A 160 -15.48 -3.02 -1.72
CA ARG A 160 -14.07 -2.81 -1.37
C ARG A 160 -13.10 -3.69 -2.16
N LEU A 161 -13.62 -4.55 -3.03
CA LEU A 161 -12.79 -5.36 -3.91
C LEU A 161 -12.02 -4.47 -4.90
N ARG A 162 -10.71 -4.71 -4.98
CA ARG A 162 -9.78 -4.03 -5.89
C ARG A 162 -8.85 -5.07 -6.51
N PRO A 163 -8.63 -5.09 -7.83
CA PRO A 163 -7.73 -6.07 -8.43
C PRO A 163 -6.30 -5.88 -7.92
N LEU A 164 -5.54 -6.97 -7.83
CA LEU A 164 -4.19 -7.07 -7.26
C LEU A 164 -4.14 -6.90 -5.74
N TYR A 165 -4.83 -5.90 -5.19
CA TYR A 165 -4.90 -5.67 -3.76
C TYR A 165 -5.69 -6.75 -3.03
N SER A 166 -6.80 -7.22 -3.60
CA SER A 166 -7.64 -8.23 -2.94
C SER A 166 -6.94 -9.58 -2.83
N GLU A 167 -6.05 -9.92 -3.75
CA GLU A 167 -5.20 -11.12 -3.68
C GLU A 167 -4.21 -11.01 -2.53
N ALA A 168 -3.55 -9.85 -2.41
CA ALA A 168 -2.61 -9.61 -1.32
C ALA A 168 -3.30 -9.60 0.05
N LEU A 169 -4.49 -8.99 0.12
CA LEU A 169 -5.31 -9.00 1.33
C LEU A 169 -5.85 -10.40 1.63
N PHE A 170 -6.24 -11.19 0.61
CA PHE A 170 -6.67 -12.56 0.85
C PHE A 170 -5.53 -13.40 1.43
N ALA A 171 -4.31 -13.24 0.92
CA ALA A 171 -3.14 -13.91 1.49
C ALA A 171 -2.90 -13.53 2.96
N HIS A 172 -3.09 -12.26 3.32
CA HIS A 172 -3.04 -11.75 4.70
C HIS A 172 -4.08 -12.45 5.58
N GLU A 173 -5.35 -12.42 5.16
CA GLU A 173 -6.47 -13.01 5.92
C GLU A 173 -6.38 -14.55 6.08
N VAL A 174 -5.77 -15.26 5.13
CA VAL A 174 -5.52 -16.71 5.28
C VAL A 174 -4.63 -17.00 6.49
N VAL A 175 -3.65 -16.14 6.80
CA VAL A 175 -2.79 -16.32 7.98
C VAL A 175 -3.59 -16.15 9.28
N HIS A 176 -4.51 -15.16 9.33
CA HIS A 176 -5.42 -15.00 10.46
C HIS A 176 -6.34 -16.20 10.65
N THR A 177 -6.84 -16.76 9.54
CA THR A 177 -7.69 -17.96 9.59
C THR A 177 -6.96 -19.14 10.25
N VAL A 178 -5.68 -19.36 9.94
CA VAL A 178 -4.88 -20.44 10.56
C VAL A 178 -4.60 -20.15 12.04
N THR A 179 -4.23 -18.91 12.37
CA THR A 179 -3.89 -18.53 13.76
C THR A 179 -5.13 -18.63 14.67
N GLY A 180 -6.29 -18.17 14.19
CA GLY A 180 -7.56 -18.19 14.92
C GLY A 180 -8.17 -19.59 15.11
N GLN A 181 -7.69 -20.62 14.41
CA GLN A 181 -8.12 -22.00 14.66
C GLN A 181 -7.54 -22.59 15.95
N THR A 182 -6.41 -22.06 16.42
CA THR A 182 -5.70 -22.61 17.59
C THR A 182 -6.20 -21.97 18.88
N ASP A 183 -6.27 -20.64 18.92
CA ASP A 183 -6.72 -19.86 20.09
C ASP A 183 -7.81 -18.84 19.68
N PRO A 184 -9.02 -19.29 19.32
CA PRO A 184 -10.07 -18.41 18.81
C PRO A 184 -10.53 -17.35 19.82
N GLU A 185 -10.46 -17.64 21.13
CA GLU A 185 -10.91 -16.76 22.21
C GLU A 185 -9.98 -15.57 22.51
N VAL A 186 -8.81 -15.55 21.88
CA VAL A 186 -7.82 -14.48 22.04
C VAL A 186 -8.01 -13.47 20.92
N PHE A 187 -8.17 -12.19 21.24
CA PHE A 187 -8.43 -11.17 20.23
C PHE A 187 -7.27 -11.00 19.24
N ALA A 188 -7.57 -11.07 17.93
CA ALA A 188 -6.59 -10.89 16.85
C ALA A 188 -6.18 -9.42 16.69
N MET A 189 -5.00 -9.08 17.18
CA MET A 189 -4.33 -7.78 17.00
C MET A 189 -2.83 -7.93 17.28
N GLY A 190 -2.06 -6.86 17.13
CA GLY A 190 -0.68 -6.84 17.60
C GLY A 190 0.28 -7.44 16.58
N LEU A 191 1.29 -8.16 17.09
CA LEU A 191 2.27 -8.87 16.28
C LEU A 191 1.65 -9.80 15.22
N GLU A 192 0.44 -10.34 15.44
CA GLU A 192 -0.28 -11.18 14.47
C GLU A 192 -0.46 -10.48 13.12
N GLU A 193 -0.83 -9.19 13.11
CA GLU A 193 -0.97 -8.40 11.88
C GLU A 193 0.36 -8.27 11.13
N GLY A 194 1.46 -8.12 11.86
CA GLY A 194 2.80 -8.08 11.28
C GLY A 194 3.21 -9.40 10.64
N ILE A 195 2.87 -10.52 11.29
CA ILE A 195 3.13 -11.87 10.78
C ILE A 195 2.28 -12.13 9.53
N ALA A 196 1.00 -11.75 9.55
CA ALA A 196 0.11 -11.85 8.40
C ALA A 196 0.58 -11.01 7.21
N GLU A 197 1.14 -9.81 7.44
CA GLU A 197 1.72 -8.99 6.38
C GLU A 197 2.97 -9.65 5.77
N ILE A 198 3.83 -10.30 6.57
CA ILE A 198 5.03 -10.99 6.06
C ILE A 198 4.66 -12.29 5.36
N LEU A 199 3.99 -13.22 6.04
CA LEU A 199 3.65 -14.53 5.48
C LEU A 199 2.60 -14.44 4.38
N GLY A 200 1.57 -13.62 4.56
CA GLY A 200 0.49 -13.45 3.59
C GLY A 200 0.89 -12.52 2.46
N THR A 201 1.08 -11.23 2.77
CA THR A 201 1.32 -10.21 1.73
C THR A 201 2.70 -10.33 1.09
N CYS A 202 3.79 -10.48 1.86
CA CYS A 202 5.13 -10.53 1.28
C CYS A 202 5.50 -11.90 0.70
N TYR A 203 5.10 -13.01 1.33
CA TYR A 203 5.46 -14.36 0.89
C TYR A 203 4.36 -15.04 0.07
N GLY A 204 3.13 -15.13 0.57
CA GLY A 204 2.03 -15.87 -0.07
C GLY A 204 1.59 -15.25 -1.39
N SER A 205 1.55 -13.92 -1.46
CA SER A 205 1.10 -13.17 -2.63
C SER A 205 2.02 -13.29 -3.84
N LEU A 206 3.31 -13.63 -3.63
CA LEU A 206 4.26 -13.93 -4.71
C LEU A 206 3.84 -15.12 -5.58
N ALA A 207 2.88 -15.94 -5.13
CA ALA A 207 2.30 -16.99 -5.96
C ALA A 207 1.57 -16.45 -7.20
N VAL A 208 1.07 -15.21 -7.15
CA VAL A 208 0.16 -14.65 -8.17
C VAL A 208 0.45 -13.20 -8.54
N LEU A 209 1.25 -12.48 -7.75
CA LEU A 209 1.63 -11.09 -7.98
C LEU A 209 3.15 -10.96 -8.13
N PRO A 210 3.64 -10.12 -9.05
CA PRO A 210 5.07 -9.85 -9.16
C PRO A 210 5.54 -8.89 -8.05
N GLU A 211 6.80 -9.03 -7.62
CA GLU A 211 7.42 -8.23 -6.53
C GLU A 211 7.19 -6.70 -6.65
N PRO A 212 7.32 -6.04 -7.83
CA PRO A 212 7.07 -4.60 -7.95
C PRO A 212 5.62 -4.19 -7.65
N VAL A 213 4.65 -5.07 -7.94
CA VAL A 213 3.24 -4.81 -7.63
C VAL A 213 3.01 -4.85 -6.12
N ILE A 214 3.61 -5.83 -5.43
CA ILE A 214 3.51 -5.96 -3.97
C ILE A 214 4.14 -4.74 -3.29
N ARG A 215 5.30 -4.24 -3.76
CA ARG A 215 5.90 -2.99 -3.23
C ARG A 215 4.96 -1.80 -3.32
N ASN A 216 4.33 -1.60 -4.49
CA ASN A 216 3.38 -0.51 -4.68
C ASN A 216 2.11 -0.68 -3.83
N LEU A 217 1.62 -1.91 -3.68
CA LEU A 217 0.50 -2.23 -2.77
C LEU A 217 0.83 -1.83 -1.32
N LEU A 218 2.03 -2.13 -0.86
CA LEU A 218 2.49 -1.75 0.48
C LEU A 218 2.61 -0.23 0.62
N VAL A 219 3.12 0.47 -0.39
CA VAL A 219 3.32 1.93 -0.36
C VAL A 219 2.00 2.72 -0.42
N TYR A 220 1.10 2.37 -1.36
CA TYR A 220 -0.15 3.11 -1.60
C TYR A 220 -1.31 2.63 -0.73
N GLY A 221 -1.30 1.32 -0.42
CA GLY A 221 -2.20 0.69 0.53
C GLY A 221 -1.68 0.89 1.95
N ARG A 222 -0.86 -0.06 2.43
CA ARG A 222 -0.54 -0.20 3.86
C ARG A 222 0.21 0.99 4.48
N HIS A 223 1.01 1.72 3.72
CA HIS A 223 1.84 2.85 4.19
C HIS A 223 1.40 4.20 3.61
N GLY A 224 0.13 4.30 3.24
CA GLY A 224 -0.48 5.55 2.85
C GLY A 224 -0.40 6.59 3.98
N ALA A 225 -0.20 7.85 3.61
CA ALA A 225 -0.16 8.95 4.57
C ALA A 225 -1.56 9.34 5.08
N GLU A 226 -1.61 9.88 6.30
CA GLU A 226 -2.83 10.35 6.97
C GLU A 226 -3.98 9.34 6.96
N ARG A 227 -3.66 8.08 7.27
CA ARG A 227 -4.67 7.05 7.54
C ARG A 227 -5.08 7.04 9.01
N ASP A 228 -6.25 6.48 9.29
CA ASP A 228 -6.69 6.25 10.66
C ASP A 228 -5.66 5.48 11.47
N LYS A 229 -5.61 5.72 12.78
CA LYS A 229 -4.64 5.15 13.71
C LYS A 229 -4.52 3.61 13.62
N LEU A 230 -5.61 2.92 13.29
CA LEU A 230 -5.58 1.47 13.10
C LEU A 230 -4.58 1.06 12.00
N TRP A 231 -4.46 1.85 10.93
CA TRP A 231 -3.55 1.59 9.82
C TRP A 231 -2.08 1.88 10.15
N SER A 232 -1.80 2.88 11.00
CA SER A 232 -0.42 3.15 11.41
C SER A 232 0.18 2.00 12.23
N VAL A 233 -0.67 1.26 12.93
CA VAL A 233 -0.30 0.11 13.77
C VAL A 233 0.19 -1.07 12.92
N TYR A 234 -0.29 -1.25 11.69
CA TYR A 234 0.18 -2.31 10.78
C TYR A 234 1.68 -2.22 10.54
N LEU A 235 2.20 -1.05 10.13
CA LEU A 235 3.64 -0.89 9.85
C LEU A 235 4.51 -1.16 11.08
N ASP A 236 4.04 -0.76 12.26
CA ASP A 236 4.78 -0.98 13.50
C ASP A 236 4.86 -2.48 13.84
N HIS A 237 3.75 -3.22 13.68
CA HIS A 237 3.77 -4.68 13.88
C HIS A 237 4.50 -5.41 12.75
N THR A 238 4.45 -4.96 11.49
CA THR A 238 5.28 -5.52 10.42
C THR A 238 6.77 -5.35 10.75
N ARG A 239 7.19 -4.22 11.33
CA ARG A 239 8.57 -4.02 11.81
C ARG A 239 8.94 -4.96 12.94
N GLN A 240 8.03 -5.23 13.88
CA GLN A 240 8.24 -6.21 14.94
C GLN A 240 8.37 -7.63 14.37
N ALA A 241 7.46 -8.03 13.49
CA ALA A 241 7.50 -9.32 12.80
C ALA A 241 8.74 -9.48 11.92
N ALA A 242 9.27 -8.38 11.35
CA ALA A 242 10.51 -8.42 10.58
C ALA A 242 11.73 -8.80 11.44
N LEU A 243 11.74 -8.49 12.75
CA LEU A 243 12.79 -8.97 13.65
C LEU A 243 12.74 -10.49 13.79
N LEU A 244 11.53 -11.05 13.91
CA LEU A 244 11.32 -12.50 13.97
C LEU A 244 11.68 -13.16 12.63
N TYR A 245 11.24 -12.60 11.50
CA TYR A 245 11.59 -13.09 10.18
C TYR A 245 13.11 -13.12 9.95
N ARG A 246 13.83 -12.07 10.35
CA ARG A 246 15.29 -12.01 10.19
C ARG A 246 16.02 -13.06 11.04
N GLU A 247 15.50 -13.37 12.22
CA GLU A 247 16.12 -14.35 13.12
C GLU A 247 15.74 -15.80 12.77
N PHE A 248 14.48 -16.05 12.40
CA PHE A 248 13.92 -17.39 12.29
C PHE A 248 13.44 -17.78 10.88
N GLY A 249 13.35 -16.82 9.96
CA GLY A 249 12.89 -17.04 8.58
C GLY A 249 11.40 -17.42 8.49
N VAL A 250 10.99 -17.98 7.35
CA VAL A 250 9.60 -18.40 7.13
C VAL A 250 9.21 -19.51 8.11
N ASP A 251 10.10 -20.48 8.33
CA ASP A 251 9.80 -21.65 9.17
C ASP A 251 9.42 -21.25 10.60
N GLY A 252 10.14 -20.29 11.19
CA GLY A 252 9.82 -19.80 12.53
C GLY A 252 8.51 -19.03 12.63
N LEU A 253 8.17 -18.25 11.60
CA LEU A 253 6.86 -17.56 11.57
C LEU A 253 5.70 -18.55 11.40
N VAL A 254 5.88 -19.58 10.56
CA VAL A 254 4.89 -20.64 10.35
C VAL A 254 4.66 -21.43 11.64
N GLU A 255 5.74 -21.83 12.33
CA GLU A 255 5.65 -22.48 13.63
C GLU A 255 4.90 -21.60 14.65
N LEU A 256 5.19 -20.29 14.69
CA LEU A 256 4.55 -19.36 15.61
C LEU A 256 3.04 -19.22 15.33
N VAL A 257 2.64 -19.14 14.05
CA VAL A 257 1.23 -19.16 13.64
C VAL A 257 0.55 -20.46 14.05
N GLY A 258 1.22 -21.60 13.86
CA GLY A 258 0.70 -22.92 14.24
C GLY A 258 0.54 -23.12 15.75
N ARG A 259 1.27 -22.36 16.57
CA ARG A 259 1.14 -22.35 18.04
C ARG A 259 0.00 -21.47 18.55
N GLY A 260 -0.65 -20.68 17.70
CA GLY A 260 -1.80 -19.85 18.05
C GLY A 260 -1.47 -18.47 18.62
N ARG A 261 -2.54 -17.71 18.88
CA ARG A 261 -2.46 -16.29 19.29
C ARG A 261 -1.78 -16.10 20.65
N ALA A 262 -1.91 -17.04 21.58
CA ALA A 262 -1.23 -16.96 22.87
C ALA A 262 0.29 -16.97 22.72
N ALA A 263 0.81 -17.81 21.82
CA ALA A 263 2.24 -17.85 21.49
C ALA A 263 2.68 -16.58 20.76
N VAL A 264 1.85 -16.03 19.86
CA VAL A 264 2.11 -14.74 19.20
C VAL A 264 2.21 -13.60 20.23
N HIS A 265 1.31 -13.52 21.21
CA HIS A 265 1.38 -12.52 22.28
C HIS A 265 2.63 -12.68 23.16
N ASP A 266 3.07 -13.90 23.43
CA ASP A 266 4.33 -14.14 24.14
C ASP A 266 5.54 -13.70 23.29
N ALA A 267 5.56 -14.04 22.01
CA ALA A 267 6.58 -13.58 21.09
C ALA A 267 6.62 -12.05 20.98
N GLU A 268 5.46 -11.37 20.98
CA GLU A 268 5.38 -9.91 21.00
C GLU A 268 6.07 -9.32 22.22
N ARG A 269 5.83 -9.91 23.40
CA ARG A 269 6.53 -9.52 24.64
C ARG A 269 8.04 -9.63 24.47
N HIS A 270 8.52 -10.75 23.95
CA HIS A 270 9.94 -10.98 23.69
C HIS A 270 10.52 -9.99 22.67
N VAL A 271 9.77 -9.60 21.65
CA VAL A 271 10.18 -8.55 20.72
C VAL A 271 10.33 -7.21 21.44
N VAL A 272 9.33 -6.80 22.22
CA VAL A 272 9.34 -5.53 22.96
C VAL A 272 10.45 -5.48 24.01
N THR A 273 10.76 -6.59 24.67
CA THR A 273 11.86 -6.67 25.66
C THR A 273 13.23 -6.92 25.05
N GLY A 274 13.33 -7.10 23.72
CA GLY A 274 14.60 -7.36 23.04
C GLY A 274 15.15 -8.78 23.23
N THR A 275 14.34 -9.72 23.71
CA THR A 275 14.68 -11.13 24.02
C THR A 275 14.10 -12.10 23.00
N HIS A 276 13.69 -11.63 21.81
CA HIS A 276 13.12 -12.46 20.74
C HIS A 276 14.03 -13.59 20.27
N ARG A 277 15.34 -13.48 20.41
CA ARG A 277 16.30 -14.54 20.05
C ARG A 277 16.22 -15.77 20.97
N ASP A 278 15.64 -15.60 22.15
CA ASP A 278 15.48 -16.67 23.15
C ASP A 278 14.24 -17.53 22.87
N LEU A 279 13.41 -17.14 21.89
CA LEU A 279 12.25 -17.93 21.49
C LEU A 279 12.70 -19.27 20.91
N ASP A 280 12.05 -20.35 21.35
CA ASP A 280 12.26 -21.70 20.83
C ASP A 280 11.47 -21.91 19.54
N LEU A 281 11.97 -21.31 18.45
CA LEU A 281 11.42 -21.40 17.11
C LEU A 281 12.46 -21.97 16.14
N PRO A 282 12.03 -22.76 15.12
CA PRO A 282 12.92 -23.23 14.08
C PRO A 282 13.48 -22.04 13.28
N ARG A 283 14.69 -22.23 12.77
CA ARG A 283 15.38 -21.25 11.90
C ARG A 283 15.49 -21.83 10.50
N GLY A 284 14.99 -21.13 9.49
CA GLY A 284 15.10 -21.63 8.11
C GLY A 284 14.24 -20.91 7.07
N ASN A 285 14.46 -21.29 5.82
CA ASN A 285 13.61 -20.93 4.68
C ASN A 285 13.49 -19.41 4.44
N TRP A 286 14.62 -18.71 4.40
CA TRP A 286 14.66 -17.33 3.91
C TRP A 286 14.48 -17.30 2.40
N ASP A 287 13.29 -16.93 1.95
CA ASP A 287 12.99 -16.64 0.56
C ASP A 287 13.54 -15.24 0.17
N GLU A 288 14.31 -15.17 -0.92
CA GLU A 288 15.03 -13.95 -1.31
C GLU A 288 14.06 -12.81 -1.71
N GLU A 289 13.01 -13.12 -2.48
CA GLU A 289 11.99 -12.15 -2.88
C GLU A 289 11.25 -11.60 -1.65
N THR A 290 10.84 -12.49 -0.73
CA THR A 290 10.22 -12.12 0.55
C THR A 290 11.15 -11.27 1.39
N THR A 291 12.44 -11.62 1.49
CA THR A 291 13.43 -10.85 2.25
C THR A 291 13.53 -9.43 1.70
N ARG A 292 13.64 -9.27 0.38
CA ARG A 292 13.68 -7.95 -0.26
C ARG A 292 12.42 -7.13 -0.01
N LEU A 293 11.24 -7.76 0.01
CA LEU A 293 9.98 -7.09 0.33
C LEU A 293 9.93 -6.66 1.80
N VAL A 294 10.31 -7.53 2.73
CA VAL A 294 10.33 -7.22 4.17
C VAL A 294 11.31 -6.09 4.45
N GLU A 295 12.53 -6.16 3.93
CA GLU A 295 13.55 -5.12 4.11
C GLU A 295 13.12 -3.79 3.50
N PHE A 296 12.59 -3.81 2.27
CA PHE A 296 12.05 -2.61 1.63
C PHE A 296 10.99 -1.94 2.50
N THR A 297 10.02 -2.72 2.98
CA THR A 297 8.82 -2.23 3.67
C THR A 297 9.14 -1.70 5.06
N THR A 298 10.05 -2.37 5.78
CA THR A 298 10.29 -2.08 7.20
C THR A 298 11.52 -1.20 7.46
N LEU A 299 12.53 -1.26 6.59
CA LEU A 299 13.83 -0.60 6.77
C LEU A 299 14.19 0.37 5.63
N GLY A 300 13.81 0.03 4.39
CA GLY A 300 14.26 0.75 3.19
C GLY A 300 13.41 1.97 2.83
N PHE A 301 12.08 1.83 2.85
CA PHE A 301 11.17 2.86 2.40
C PHE A 301 10.90 3.91 3.50
N PRO A 302 11.20 5.20 3.28
CA PRO A 302 10.97 6.25 4.27
C PRO A 302 9.57 6.88 4.11
N PRO A 303 8.59 6.59 5.00
CA PRO A 303 7.22 7.09 4.84
C PRO A 303 7.07 8.60 5.06
N SER A 304 8.10 9.28 5.60
CA SER A 304 8.05 10.66 6.07
C SER A 304 8.09 11.75 4.99
N HIS A 305 8.47 11.42 3.75
CA HIS A 305 8.62 12.40 2.66
C HIS A 305 7.29 12.70 1.96
N VAL A 306 6.32 13.16 2.75
CA VAL A 306 4.97 13.51 2.30
C VAL A 306 4.76 15.00 2.48
N PHE A 307 4.38 15.67 1.40
CA PHE A 307 4.31 17.13 1.33
C PHE A 307 2.91 17.59 0.90
N SER A 308 2.62 18.88 1.10
CA SER A 308 1.50 19.50 0.37
C SER A 308 1.74 19.40 -1.15
N PRO A 309 0.70 19.45 -1.99
CA PRO A 309 0.87 19.43 -3.44
C PRO A 309 1.85 20.49 -3.97
N LEU A 310 1.74 21.74 -3.51
CA LEU A 310 2.62 22.82 -3.93
C LEU A 310 4.06 22.60 -3.44
N GLU A 311 4.23 22.14 -2.20
CA GLU A 311 5.54 21.78 -1.65
C GLU A 311 6.19 20.66 -2.46
N CYS A 312 5.45 19.60 -2.80
CA CYS A 312 5.97 18.49 -3.60
C CYS A 312 6.41 18.95 -4.99
N LEU A 313 5.59 19.76 -5.67
CA LEU A 313 5.89 20.25 -7.01
C LEU A 313 7.14 21.13 -7.04
N LEU A 314 7.33 21.97 -6.03
CA LEU A 314 8.54 22.77 -5.86
C LEU A 314 9.75 21.90 -5.47
N ALA A 315 9.57 20.95 -4.56
CA ALA A 315 10.63 20.06 -4.07
C ALA A 315 11.30 19.29 -5.19
N ILE A 316 10.52 18.66 -6.08
CA ILE A 316 11.06 17.86 -7.19
C ILE A 316 11.82 18.69 -8.24
N ASN A 317 11.74 20.03 -8.17
CA ASN A 317 12.44 20.96 -9.05
C ASN A 317 13.58 21.73 -8.36
N ALA A 318 13.81 21.51 -7.06
CA ALA A 318 14.79 22.26 -6.26
C ALA A 318 16.21 21.69 -6.41
N GLU A 319 16.87 21.99 -7.53
CA GLU A 319 18.26 21.61 -7.80
C GLU A 319 19.28 22.61 -7.21
N ALA A 320 20.46 22.11 -6.84
CA ALA A 320 21.55 22.95 -6.35
C ALA A 320 21.99 23.98 -7.40
N GLY A 321 22.28 25.20 -6.96
CA GLY A 321 22.69 26.32 -7.79
C GLY A 321 21.55 27.16 -8.37
N LEU A 322 20.31 26.66 -8.39
CA LEU A 322 19.14 27.43 -8.83
C LEU A 322 18.73 28.46 -7.78
N THR A 323 18.20 29.60 -8.23
CA THR A 323 17.48 30.55 -7.39
C THR A 323 16.06 30.06 -7.10
N ALA A 324 15.43 30.55 -6.03
CA ALA A 324 14.04 30.24 -5.73
C ALA A 324 13.08 30.59 -6.89
N VAL A 325 13.36 31.69 -7.61
CA VAL A 325 12.59 32.10 -8.80
C VAL A 325 12.77 31.11 -9.96
N GLU A 326 13.99 30.61 -10.19
CA GLU A 326 14.24 29.61 -11.22
C GLU A 326 13.56 28.27 -10.91
N VAL A 327 13.53 27.86 -9.64
CA VAL A 327 12.79 26.67 -9.20
C VAL A 327 11.29 26.86 -9.45
N CYS A 328 10.72 28.00 -9.04
CA CYS A 328 9.30 28.31 -9.28
C CYS A 328 8.97 28.28 -10.77
N ARG A 329 9.80 28.92 -11.61
CA ARG A 329 9.63 28.92 -13.07
C ARG A 329 9.68 27.53 -13.68
N ARG A 330 10.61 26.66 -13.26
CA ARG A 330 10.67 25.26 -13.71
C ARG A 330 9.44 24.46 -13.29
N ALA A 331 8.95 24.71 -12.09
CA ALA A 331 7.77 24.07 -11.54
C ALA A 331 6.45 24.59 -12.15
N GLY A 332 6.47 25.70 -12.92
CA GLY A 332 5.25 26.36 -13.40
C GLY A 332 4.50 27.13 -12.31
N VAL A 333 5.18 27.45 -11.20
CA VAL A 333 4.62 28.09 -10.01
C VAL A 333 4.92 29.58 -10.00
N ASP A 334 3.96 30.38 -9.57
CA ASP A 334 4.11 31.83 -9.37
C ASP A 334 5.18 32.11 -8.28
N PRO A 335 6.25 32.86 -8.56
CA PRO A 335 7.28 33.14 -7.57
C PRO A 335 6.75 33.79 -6.28
N ASP A 336 5.66 34.55 -6.34
CA ASP A 336 5.09 35.23 -5.18
C ASP A 336 4.50 34.23 -4.17
N CYS A 337 3.99 33.08 -4.63
CA CYS A 337 3.54 32.01 -3.75
C CYS A 337 4.61 30.94 -3.50
N GLY A 338 5.48 30.67 -4.48
CA GLY A 338 6.46 29.58 -4.40
C GLY A 338 7.67 29.89 -3.53
N ARG A 339 8.16 31.14 -3.51
CA ARG A 339 9.34 31.51 -2.69
C ARG A 339 9.12 31.29 -1.18
N PRO A 340 8.01 31.75 -0.56
CA PRO A 340 7.76 31.48 0.86
C PRO A 340 7.64 29.98 1.17
N VAL A 341 7.12 29.19 0.23
CA VAL A 341 7.01 27.73 0.37
C VAL A 341 8.38 27.08 0.33
N LEU A 342 9.24 27.46 -0.61
CA LEU A 342 10.62 26.96 -0.72
C LEU A 342 11.45 27.29 0.52
N GLU A 343 11.34 28.51 1.04
CA GLU A 343 12.05 28.93 2.25
C GLU A 343 11.64 28.06 3.45
N ARG A 344 10.33 27.89 3.67
CA ARG A 344 9.81 27.01 4.72
C ARG A 344 10.24 25.56 4.53
N LEU A 345 10.21 25.06 3.29
CA LEU A 345 10.55 23.69 2.96
C LEU A 345 12.04 23.40 3.18
N GLY A 346 12.91 24.33 2.79
CA GLY A 346 14.36 24.26 3.02
C GLY A 346 14.72 24.26 4.51
N ALA A 347 13.92 24.91 5.36
CA ALA A 347 14.10 24.89 6.81
C ALA A 347 13.61 23.61 7.50
N LYS A 348 12.72 22.82 6.88
CA LYS A 348 12.01 21.72 7.55
C LYS A 348 12.26 20.32 6.99
N SER A 349 12.56 20.19 5.69
CA SER A 349 12.56 18.88 5.02
C SER A 349 13.92 18.19 4.94
N ALA A 350 15.03 18.91 5.17
CA ALA A 350 16.39 18.45 4.90
C ALA A 350 16.64 17.92 3.46
N LEU A 351 15.72 18.16 2.52
CA LEU A 351 15.89 17.79 1.11
C LEU A 351 16.87 18.73 0.40
N PHE A 352 16.89 20.00 0.80
CA PHE A 352 17.79 21.02 0.29
C PHE A 352 17.97 22.11 1.34
N VAL A 353 19.02 22.90 1.17
CA VAL A 353 19.32 24.07 2.02
C VAL A 353 19.35 25.31 1.12
N GLN A 354 18.58 26.31 1.52
CA GLN A 354 18.59 27.61 0.87
C GLN A 354 19.69 28.49 1.50
N ASP A 355 20.53 29.08 0.66
CA ASP A 355 21.57 30.05 1.00
C ASP A 355 21.29 31.37 0.27
N GLY A 356 20.76 32.34 1.01
CA GLY A 356 20.21 33.57 0.43
C GLY A 356 19.07 33.28 -0.54
N GLU A 357 19.24 33.66 -1.80
CA GLU A 357 18.25 33.43 -2.85
C GLU A 357 18.43 32.11 -3.61
N ARG A 358 19.48 31.35 -3.32
CA ARG A 358 19.87 30.14 -4.07
C ARG A 358 19.69 28.88 -3.24
N ILE A 359 19.50 27.77 -3.92
CA ILE A 359 19.63 26.44 -3.34
C ILE A 359 21.13 26.13 -3.25
N GLY A 360 21.71 26.29 -2.06
CA GLY A 360 23.14 26.05 -1.83
C GLY A 360 23.49 24.56 -1.91
N TYR A 361 22.60 23.70 -1.41
CA TYR A 361 22.75 22.25 -1.42
C TYR A 361 21.41 21.58 -1.69
N SER A 362 21.40 20.48 -2.44
CA SER A 362 20.18 19.70 -2.71
C SER A 362 20.45 18.20 -2.82
N ASN A 363 19.68 17.41 -2.09
CA ASN A 363 19.58 15.95 -2.20
C ASN A 363 18.45 15.50 -3.13
N VAL A 364 17.64 16.42 -3.68
CA VAL A 364 16.46 16.07 -4.48
C VAL A 364 16.83 15.17 -5.64
N GLY A 365 17.87 15.51 -6.41
CA GLY A 365 18.30 14.70 -7.56
C GLY A 365 18.70 13.27 -7.17
N ARG A 366 19.28 13.07 -5.98
CA ARG A 366 19.60 11.75 -5.44
C ARG A 366 18.33 10.96 -5.13
N TYR A 367 17.34 11.57 -4.48
CA TYR A 367 16.06 10.91 -4.22
C TYR A 367 15.32 10.57 -5.53
N LEU A 368 15.31 11.47 -6.51
CA LEU A 368 14.70 11.19 -7.83
C LEU A 368 15.39 10.05 -8.58
N GLU A 369 16.70 9.84 -8.40
CA GLU A 369 17.40 8.66 -8.94
C GLU A 369 17.05 7.38 -8.17
N LEU A 370 16.99 7.44 -6.84
CA LEU A 370 16.55 6.32 -6.01
C LEU A 370 15.13 5.87 -6.40
N GLU A 371 14.24 6.83 -6.65
CA GLU A 371 12.89 6.61 -7.14
C GLU A 371 12.87 5.87 -8.48
N ARG A 372 13.67 6.30 -9.46
CA ARG A 372 13.77 5.64 -10.77
C ARG A 372 14.27 4.20 -10.66
N THR A 373 15.27 3.96 -9.81
CA THR A 373 15.89 2.64 -9.65
C THR A 373 15.03 1.67 -8.83
N SER A 374 14.30 2.17 -7.83
CA SER A 374 13.45 1.35 -6.95
C SER A 374 12.05 1.10 -7.51
N GLY A 375 11.58 1.95 -8.43
CA GLY A 375 10.23 1.90 -8.98
C GLY A 375 9.14 2.43 -8.05
N VAL A 376 9.52 3.18 -6.99
CA VAL A 376 8.60 3.71 -5.97
C VAL A 376 8.91 5.19 -5.71
N ALA A 377 7.87 6.04 -5.58
CA ALA A 377 8.05 7.45 -5.26
C ALA A 377 8.33 7.65 -3.76
N VAL A 378 9.37 8.43 -3.45
CA VAL A 378 9.75 8.80 -2.09
C VAL A 378 9.20 10.18 -1.77
N ILE A 379 9.46 11.17 -2.64
CA ILE A 379 8.90 12.52 -2.56
C ILE A 379 7.48 12.46 -3.12
N ARG A 380 6.51 12.48 -2.20
CA ARG A 380 5.09 12.28 -2.49
C ARG A 380 4.25 13.46 -2.06
N TYR A 381 3.15 13.71 -2.76
CA TYR A 381 2.15 14.69 -2.36
C TYR A 381 0.97 14.01 -1.68
N LEU A 382 0.41 14.66 -0.66
CA LEU A 382 -0.86 14.28 -0.09
C LEU A 382 -1.99 14.95 -0.89
N PRO A 383 -2.87 14.19 -1.57
CA PRO A 383 -4.03 14.80 -2.22
C PRO A 383 -4.91 15.51 -1.17
N LEU A 384 -5.49 16.64 -1.57
CA LEU A 384 -6.33 17.45 -0.69
C LEU A 384 -7.55 16.64 -0.22
N ALA A 385 -7.87 16.74 1.07
CA ALA A 385 -9.16 16.30 1.59
C ALA A 385 -10.23 17.37 1.31
N ASP A 386 -11.47 16.94 1.11
CA ASP A 386 -12.62 17.87 1.00
C ASP A 386 -13.02 18.52 2.31
#